data_AF-A0A429EQN4-F1
#
_entry.id   AF-A0A429EQN4-F1
#
_cell.length_a   1.000
_cell.length_b   1.000
_cell.length_c   1.000
_cell.angle_alpha   90.00
_cell.angle_beta   90.00
_cell.angle_gamma   90.00
#
_symmetry.space_group_name_H-M   'P 1'
#
loop_
_entity.id
_entity.type
_entity.pdbx_description
1 polymer ?
#
loop_
_entity_poly.entity_id
_entity_poly.type
_entity_poly.pdbx_seq_one_letter_code
_entity_poly.pdbx_strand_id
1 'polypeptide(L)'
;MDVAAGLVARLRRLGYTVTGAAPGVYEVTARAGRPLHRRPRLVLPEDVLADYVDALRRDAAEAGVSPLDLIETHIEEELDSVDPEGRNRTAAAGVRRDRLGRPEWFVDQDSRPPAEAGTESGLRWDADRPDAEAP
;
A
#
# COMPACT_ATOMS: atom_id res chain seq x y z
N MET A 1 -3.39 19.93 -17.63
CA MET A 1 -4.17 18.70 -17.35
C MET A 1 -3.96 18.43 -15.88
N ASP A 2 -5.02 18.21 -15.10
CA ASP A 2 -4.90 17.88 -13.66
C ASP A 2 -4.49 16.40 -13.55
N VAL A 3 -3.21 16.18 -13.24
CA VAL A 3 -2.57 14.85 -13.21
C VAL A 3 -3.22 14.01 -12.11
N ALA A 4 -3.48 14.60 -10.95
CA ALA A 4 -4.16 13.93 -9.85
C ALA A 4 -5.57 13.48 -10.25
N ALA A 5 -6.36 14.35 -10.89
CA ALA A 5 -7.70 13.99 -11.36
C ALA A 5 -7.66 12.86 -12.41
N GLY A 6 -6.67 12.89 -13.30
CA GLY A 6 -6.42 11.81 -14.27
C GLY A 6 -6.17 10.47 -13.57
N LEU A 7 -5.25 10.45 -12.60
CA LEU A 7 -4.91 9.25 -11.84
C LEU A 7 -6.09 8.72 -11.02
N VAL A 8 -6.84 9.61 -10.34
CA VAL A 8 -8.06 9.24 -9.62
C VAL A 8 -9.10 8.62 -10.56
N ALA A 9 -9.24 9.13 -11.79
CA ALA A 9 -10.12 8.53 -12.77
C ALA A 9 -9.66 7.14 -13.20
N ARG A 10 -8.34 6.89 -13.29
CA ARG A 10 -7.79 5.54 -13.55
C ARG A 10 -8.11 4.57 -12.42
N LEU A 11 -7.84 4.95 -11.17
CA LEU A 11 -8.16 4.14 -9.99
C LEU A 11 -9.66 3.79 -9.92
N ARG A 12 -10.54 4.75 -10.22
CA ARG A 12 -11.98 4.48 -10.29
C ARG A 12 -12.35 3.45 -11.36
N ARG A 13 -11.68 3.46 -12.53
CA ARG A 13 -11.87 2.44 -13.58
C ARG A 13 -11.36 1.06 -13.16
N LEU A 14 -10.34 1.00 -12.31
CA LEU A 14 -9.87 -0.24 -11.67
C LEU A 14 -10.79 -0.73 -10.55
N GLY A 15 -11.88 0.00 -10.26
CA GLY A 15 -12.88 -0.37 -9.27
C GLY A 15 -12.61 0.16 -7.86
N TYR A 16 -11.65 1.06 -7.68
CA TYR A 16 -11.46 1.75 -6.40
C TYR A 16 -12.55 2.80 -6.16
N THR A 17 -13.07 2.85 -4.94
CA THR A 17 -13.94 3.94 -4.48
C THR A 17 -13.07 5.03 -3.86
N VAL A 18 -12.91 6.14 -4.58
CA VAL A 18 -12.03 7.26 -4.19
C VAL A 18 -12.86 8.53 -4.01
N THR A 19 -12.83 9.11 -2.81
CA THR A 19 -13.55 10.34 -2.44
C THR A 19 -12.57 11.46 -2.08
N GLY A 20 -12.79 12.66 -2.61
CA GLY A 20 -11.96 13.81 -2.26
C GLY A 20 -12.21 14.25 -0.82
N ALA A 21 -11.14 14.42 -0.04
CA ALA A 21 -11.20 14.89 1.35
C ALA A 21 -10.69 16.33 1.48
N ALA A 22 -9.64 16.68 0.76
CA ALA A 22 -9.04 18.01 0.65
C ALA A 22 -8.29 18.14 -0.69
N PRO A 23 -7.84 19.35 -1.09
CA PRO A 23 -7.00 19.50 -2.28
C PRO A 23 -5.78 18.57 -2.23
N GLY A 24 -5.63 17.72 -3.24
CA GLY A 24 -4.55 16.72 -3.30
C GLY A 24 -4.63 15.60 -2.26
N VAL A 25 -5.76 15.41 -1.59
CA VAL A 25 -5.94 14.31 -0.62
C VAL A 25 -7.27 13.61 -0.86
N TYR A 26 -7.19 12.30 -1.01
CA TYR A 26 -8.32 11.43 -1.29
C TYR A 26 -8.41 10.31 -0.24
N GLU A 27 -9.62 9.86 0.06
CA GLU A 27 -9.87 8.68 0.87
C GLU A 27 -10.27 7.52 -0.06
N VAL A 28 -9.66 6.36 0.12
CA VAL A 28 -9.97 5.14 -0.64
C VAL A 28 -10.73 4.16 0.25
N THR A 29 -11.99 3.89 -0.05
CA THR A 29 -12.89 3.15 0.86
C THR A 29 -13.20 1.73 0.44
N ALA A 30 -12.96 1.37 -0.83
CA ALA A 30 -13.22 0.03 -1.34
C ALA A 30 -12.43 -0.25 -2.62
N ARG A 31 -12.23 -1.54 -2.94
CA ARG A 31 -11.79 -2.03 -4.27
C ARG A 31 -12.76 -3.10 -4.77
N ALA A 32 -13.29 -2.93 -5.98
CA ALA A 32 -14.21 -3.87 -6.63
C ALA A 32 -15.39 -4.29 -5.71
N GLY A 33 -15.91 -3.33 -4.94
CA GLY A 33 -17.01 -3.57 -3.98
C GLY A 33 -16.59 -4.21 -2.65
N ARG A 34 -15.30 -4.53 -2.45
CA ARG A 34 -14.78 -5.00 -1.15
C ARG A 34 -14.35 -3.79 -0.31
N PRO A 35 -14.98 -3.55 0.86
CA PRO A 35 -14.60 -2.44 1.73
C PRO A 35 -13.16 -2.55 2.20
N LEU A 36 -12.42 -1.45 2.11
CA LEU A 36 -11.14 -1.28 2.78
C LEU A 36 -11.40 -0.74 4.18
N HIS A 37 -11.32 -1.61 5.19
CA HIS A 37 -11.68 -1.27 6.57
C HIS A 37 -10.96 -0.03 7.12
N ARG A 38 -9.74 0.24 6.64
CA ARG A 38 -8.88 1.32 7.14
C ARG A 38 -9.01 2.64 6.38
N ARG A 39 -9.73 2.63 5.25
CA ARG A 39 -9.95 3.82 4.42
C ARG A 39 -8.66 4.62 4.16
N PRO A 40 -7.62 4.00 3.57
CA PRO A 40 -6.32 4.65 3.35
C PRO A 40 -6.45 6.01 2.66
N ARG A 41 -5.57 6.93 3.07
CA ARG A 41 -5.46 8.26 2.47
C ARG A 41 -4.47 8.23 1.31
N LEU A 42 -4.92 8.66 0.14
CA LEU A 42 -4.08 8.87 -1.03
C LEU A 42 -3.71 10.35 -1.14
N VAL A 43 -2.41 10.66 -1.01
CA VAL A 43 -1.88 12.02 -0.97
C VAL A 43 -1.18 12.33 -2.29
N LEU A 44 -1.83 13.17 -3.10
CA LEU A 44 -1.44 13.55 -4.46
C LEU A 44 -1.53 15.08 -4.64
N PRO A 45 -0.72 15.87 -3.91
CA PRO A 45 -0.61 17.31 -4.18
C PRO A 45 -0.08 17.52 -5.60
N GLU A 46 -0.80 18.31 -6.40
CA GLU A 46 -0.60 18.40 -7.85
C GLU A 46 0.81 18.87 -8.23
N ASP A 47 1.37 19.83 -7.49
CA ASP A 47 2.72 20.35 -7.73
C ASP A 47 3.79 19.28 -7.50
N VAL A 48 3.67 18.50 -6.42
CA VAL A 48 4.62 17.43 -6.11
C VAL A 48 4.42 16.24 -7.04
N LEU A 49 3.17 15.93 -7.42
CA LEU A 49 2.87 14.85 -8.35
C LEU A 49 3.45 15.11 -9.74
N ALA A 50 3.35 16.36 -10.23
CA ALA A 50 3.97 16.74 -11.50
C ALA A 50 5.50 16.58 -11.44
N ASP A 51 6.14 17.06 -10.37
CA ASP A 51 7.59 16.89 -10.17
C ASP A 51 7.98 15.40 -10.08
N TYR A 52 7.16 14.58 -9.41
CA TYR A 52 7.40 13.14 -9.25
C TYR A 52 7.25 12.38 -10.58
N VAL A 53 6.23 12.71 -11.39
CA VAL A 53 6.06 12.17 -12.74
C VAL A 53 7.29 12.46 -13.59
N ASP A 54 7.81 13.69 -13.50
CA ASP A 54 8.99 14.10 -14.25
C ASP A 54 10.25 13.35 -13.81
N ALA A 55 10.41 13.11 -12.51
CA ALA A 55 11.49 12.30 -11.96
C ALA A 55 11.42 10.84 -12.43
N LEU A 56 10.22 10.27 -12.55
CA LEU A 56 10.00 8.88 -12.98
C LEU A 56 10.14 8.65 -14.49
N ARG A 57 10.24 9.70 -15.32
CA ARG A 57 10.26 9.56 -16.80
C ARG A 57 11.32 8.59 -17.29
N ARG A 58 12.51 8.63 -16.69
CA ARG A 58 13.61 7.74 -17.06
C ARG A 58 13.28 6.29 -16.72
N ASP A 59 12.91 6.02 -15.47
CA ASP A 59 12.62 4.68 -14.99
C ASP A 59 11.43 4.05 -15.73
N ALA A 60 10.41 4.87 -16.02
CA ALA A 60 9.26 4.48 -16.83
C ALA A 60 9.67 4.10 -18.27
N ALA A 61 10.55 4.90 -18.89
CA ALA A 61 11.05 4.60 -20.23
C ALA A 61 11.90 3.32 -20.26
N GLU A 62 12.73 3.08 -19.24
CA GLU A 62 13.51 1.84 -19.10
C GLU A 62 12.60 0.61 -18.90
N ALA A 63 11.46 0.77 -18.19
CA ALA A 63 10.45 -0.26 -18.00
C ALA A 63 9.44 -0.39 -19.16
N GLY A 64 9.48 0.49 -20.17
CA GLY A 64 8.57 0.46 -21.32
C GLY A 64 7.12 0.85 -20.99
N VAL A 65 6.89 1.63 -19.93
CA VAL A 65 5.56 2.07 -19.46
C VAL A 65 5.51 3.59 -19.31
N SER A 66 4.32 4.17 -19.10
CA SER A 66 4.24 5.59 -18.74
C SER A 66 4.53 5.79 -17.24
N PRO A 67 5.03 6.97 -16.80
CA PRO A 67 5.21 7.26 -15.38
C PRO A 67 3.92 7.12 -14.58
N LEU A 68 2.78 7.45 -15.19
CA LEU A 68 1.47 7.30 -14.54
C LEU A 68 1.07 5.84 -14.37
N ASP A 69 1.57 4.92 -15.21
CA ASP A 69 1.36 3.49 -15.01
C ASP A 69 2.20 2.97 -13.85
N LEU A 70 3.44 3.43 -13.69
CA LEU A 70 4.25 3.10 -12.51
C LEU A 70 3.60 3.59 -11.21
N ILE A 71 3.09 4.82 -11.20
CA ILE A 71 2.40 5.36 -10.03
C ILE A 71 1.11 4.58 -9.74
N GLU A 72 0.35 4.22 -10.78
CA GLU A 72 -0.84 3.36 -10.65
C GLU A 72 -0.46 2.02 -10.01
N THR A 73 0.58 1.35 -10.50
CA THR A 73 1.11 0.11 -9.93
C THR A 73 1.50 0.27 -8.46
N HIS A 74 2.28 1.31 -8.11
CA HIS A 74 2.65 1.54 -6.71
C HIS A 74 1.41 1.73 -5.83
N ILE A 75 0.37 2.43 -6.30
CA ILE A 75 -0.88 2.57 -5.55
C ILE A 75 -1.57 1.22 -5.36
N GLU A 76 -1.68 0.42 -6.41
CA GLU A 76 -2.29 -0.91 -6.33
C GLU A 76 -1.53 -1.81 -5.35
N GLU A 77 -0.20 -1.85 -5.45
CA GLU A 77 0.66 -2.61 -4.54
C GLU A 77 0.40 -2.22 -3.07
N GLU A 78 0.37 -0.92 -2.77
CA GLU A 78 0.17 -0.46 -1.40
C GLU A 78 -1.25 -0.63 -0.89
N LEU A 79 -2.27 -0.57 -1.76
CA LEU A 79 -3.68 -0.71 -1.37
C LEU A 79 -4.16 -2.16 -1.34
N ASP A 80 -3.49 -3.06 -2.08
CA ASP A 80 -3.89 -4.45 -2.21
C ASP A 80 -3.01 -5.42 -1.42
N SER A 81 -1.81 -5.01 -1.03
CA SER A 81 -0.95 -5.84 -0.19
C SER A 81 -1.63 -6.12 1.15
N VAL A 82 -1.72 -7.40 1.51
CA VAL A 82 -2.30 -7.86 2.77
C VAL A 82 -1.26 -8.61 3.58
N ASP A 83 -1.30 -8.43 4.90
CA ASP A 83 -0.50 -9.22 5.83
C ASP A 83 -0.98 -10.69 5.91
N PRO A 84 -0.25 -11.59 6.60
CA PRO A 84 -0.69 -12.99 6.80
C PRO A 84 -2.06 -13.11 7.47
N GLU A 85 -2.50 -12.08 8.19
CA GLU A 85 -3.82 -11.96 8.81
C GLU A 85 -4.91 -11.46 7.84
N GLY A 86 -4.57 -11.26 6.56
CA GLY A 86 -5.48 -10.87 5.49
C GLY A 86 -5.87 -9.40 5.50
N ARG A 87 -5.09 -8.52 6.15
CA ARG A 87 -5.41 -7.10 6.33
C ARG A 87 -4.40 -6.23 5.58
N ASN A 88 -4.93 -5.25 4.84
CA ASN A 88 -4.11 -4.14 4.37
C ASN A 88 -3.85 -3.16 5.53
N ARG A 89 -2.58 -2.78 5.72
CA ARG A 89 -2.14 -1.92 6.83
C ARG A 89 -1.79 -0.50 6.40
N THR A 90 -1.96 -0.19 5.12
CA THR A 90 -1.69 1.13 4.57
C THR A 90 -2.67 2.12 5.17
N ALA A 91 -2.14 3.12 5.86
CA ALA A 91 -2.90 4.22 6.42
C ALA A 91 -2.85 5.43 5.47
N ALA A 92 -1.70 5.66 4.84
CA ALA A 92 -1.55 6.63 3.77
C ALA A 92 -0.48 6.21 2.76
N ALA A 93 -0.63 6.63 1.52
CA ALA A 93 0.39 6.49 0.49
C ALA A 93 0.29 7.65 -0.51
N GLY A 94 1.36 7.88 -1.26
CA GLY A 94 1.37 8.84 -2.34
C GLY A 94 2.71 9.56 -2.47
N VAL A 95 2.66 10.83 -2.84
CA VAL A 95 3.85 11.65 -3.09
C VAL A 95 3.97 12.78 -2.07
N ARG A 96 5.22 13.08 -1.67
CA ARG A 96 5.55 14.22 -0.82
C ARG A 96 6.91 14.79 -1.19
N ARG A 97 7.29 15.92 -0.60
CA ARG A 97 8.66 16.42 -0.66
C ARG A 97 9.48 15.87 0.50
N ASP A 98 10.68 15.38 0.20
CA ASP A 98 11.65 14.99 1.21
C ASP A 98 12.23 16.23 1.95
N ARG A 99 13.17 15.99 2.88
CA ARG A 99 13.83 17.08 3.62
C ARG A 99 14.65 18.04 2.75
N LEU A 100 14.97 17.64 1.51
CA LEU A 100 15.70 18.41 0.52
C LEU A 100 14.77 19.06 -0.53
N GLY A 101 13.45 18.92 -0.37
CA GLY A 101 12.45 19.46 -1.30
C GLY A 101 12.21 18.61 -2.55
N ARG A 102 12.82 17.42 -2.65
CA ARG A 102 12.70 16.53 -3.82
C ARG A 102 11.43 15.71 -3.72
N PRO A 103 10.73 15.45 -4.84
CA PRO A 103 9.56 14.58 -4.82
C PRO A 103 9.97 13.14 -4.49
N GLU A 104 9.27 12.51 -3.55
CA GLU A 104 9.46 11.11 -3.17
C GLU A 104 8.12 10.39 -3.04
N TRP A 105 8.14 9.09 -3.29
CA TRP A 105 7.05 8.19 -2.90
C TRP A 105 7.12 7.92 -1.40
N PHE A 106 5.97 7.89 -0.73
CA PHE A 106 5.91 7.49 0.67
C PHE A 106 4.73 6.55 0.93
N VAL A 107 4.89 5.75 1.98
CA VAL A 107 3.87 4.86 2.51
C VAL A 107 3.95 4.94 4.03
N ASP A 108 2.82 5.23 4.65
CA ASP A 108 2.63 5.15 6.09
C ASP A 108 1.77 3.92 6.39
N GLN A 109 2.36 2.97 7.09
CA GLN A 109 1.67 1.79 7.60
C GLN A 109 1.32 2.00 9.07
N ASP A 110 0.13 1.57 9.47
CA ASP A 110 -0.25 1.62 10.88
C ASP A 110 0.67 0.70 11.70
N SER A 111 1.13 1.15 12.87
CA SER A 111 2.12 0.41 13.66
C SER A 111 1.56 -0.95 14.04
N ARG A 112 2.34 -2.04 13.91
CA ARG A 112 1.93 -3.36 14.45
C ARG A 112 1.59 -3.15 15.92
N PRO A 113 0.40 -3.57 16.42
CA PRO A 113 0.30 -3.75 17.86
C PRO A 113 1.49 -4.64 18.24
N PRO A 114 2.31 -4.27 19.25
CA PRO A 114 3.40 -5.15 19.66
C PRO A 114 2.81 -6.54 19.81
N ALA A 115 3.43 -7.54 19.16
CA ALA A 115 3.02 -8.92 19.36
C ALA A 115 3.01 -9.10 20.87
N GLU A 116 1.85 -9.47 21.43
CA GLU A 116 1.77 -9.72 22.86
C GLU A 116 2.85 -10.74 23.18
N ALA A 117 3.89 -10.31 23.88
CA ALA A 117 4.93 -11.18 24.36
C ALA A 117 4.29 -12.04 25.46
N GLY A 118 3.76 -13.19 25.07
CA GLY A 118 2.99 -14.08 25.92
C GLY A 118 1.87 -14.69 25.09
N THR A 119 2.08 -15.83 24.44
CA THR A 119 2.22 -17.09 25.17
C THR A 119 3.12 -17.99 24.33
N GLU A 120 4.33 -18.28 24.83
CA GLU A 120 5.00 -19.53 24.48
C GLU A 120 4.11 -20.66 24.99
N SER A 121 3.06 -20.99 24.23
CA SER A 121 2.33 -22.23 24.43
C SER A 121 3.36 -23.30 24.13
N GLY A 122 3.79 -24.00 25.19
CA GLY A 122 4.89 -24.94 25.18
C GLY A 122 4.76 -25.98 24.09
N LEU A 123 5.30 -25.70 22.91
CA LEU A 123 5.66 -26.70 21.93
C LEU A 123 6.98 -27.31 22.40
N ARG A 124 6.90 -28.07 23.50
CA ARG A 124 7.89 -29.09 23.77
C ARG A 124 7.73 -30.11 22.65
N TRP A 125 8.73 -30.21 21.80
CA TRP A 125 8.84 -31.32 20.87
C TRP A 125 9.13 -32.58 21.69
N ASP A 126 8.08 -33.28 22.12
CA ASP A 126 8.21 -34.66 22.58
C ASP A 126 8.40 -35.54 21.34
N ALA A 127 9.66 -35.90 21.08
CA ALA A 127 9.97 -37.01 20.20
C ALA A 127 9.54 -38.29 20.94
N ASP A 128 8.28 -38.68 20.75
CA ASP A 128 7.76 -39.91 21.29
C ASP A 128 8.62 -41.10 20.82
N ARG A 129 9.09 -41.85 21.82
CA ARG A 129 9.79 -43.12 21.69
C ARG A 129 8.82 -44.14 21.08
N PRO A 130 9.25 -45.01 20.15
CA PRO A 130 8.54 -46.26 19.95
C PRO A 130 8.92 -47.24 21.08
N ASP A 131 8.11 -47.29 22.13
CA ASP A 131 7.97 -48.48 23.02
C ASP A 131 6.62 -49.12 22.63
N ALA A 132 6.39 -50.44 22.54
CA ALA A 132 7.17 -51.66 22.75
C ALA A 132 6.32 -52.81 22.16
N GLU A 133 6.87 -54.03 22.02
CA GLU A 133 6.41 -55.19 22.80
C GLU A 133 7.08 -56.50 22.33
N ALA A 134 7.62 -57.21 23.32
CA ALA A 134 8.00 -58.61 23.26
C ALA A 134 6.75 -59.51 23.21
N PRO A 135 6.91 -60.75 22.73
CA PRO A 135 6.75 -61.87 23.67
C PRO A 135 7.98 -62.79 23.76
#